data_AF-A0A653DB37-F1
#
_entry.id   AF-A0A653DB37-F1
#
_cell.length_a   1.000
_cell.length_b   1.000
_cell.length_c   1.000
_cell.angle_alpha   90.00
_cell.angle_beta   90.00
_cell.angle_gamma   90.00
#
_symmetry.space_group_name_H-M   'P 1'
#
loop_
_entity.id
_entity.type
_entity.pdbx_description
1 polymer ?
#
loop_
_entity_poly.entity_id
_entity_poly.type
_entity_poly.pdbx_seq_one_letter_code
_entity_poly.pdbx_strand_id
1 'polypeptide(L)'
;MKFGSWTYDGNQLDLVLNSEEGGDLSDFITNGEWYLLGMPGKKNTIVYQCCPEPYVDVTFTIQIRRRTLYYFFNLIVPCVLISSMALLGFTLPPDSGEKLTLGVTILLSLTVFLNLVAEKIPTTSDAVP
;
A
#
# COMPACT_ATOMS: atom_id res chain seq x y z
N MET A 1 -9.06 7.58 10.15
CA MET A 1 -8.81 8.73 11.04
C MET A 1 -9.88 8.75 12.12
N LYS A 2 -9.51 8.95 13.39
CA LYS A 2 -10.44 8.92 14.52
C LYS A 2 -10.42 10.28 15.22
N PHE A 3 -11.57 10.93 15.30
CA PHE A 3 -11.73 12.22 15.96
C PHE A 3 -12.68 12.05 17.15
N GLY A 4 -12.34 12.66 18.29
CA GLY A 4 -13.14 12.57 19.50
C GLY A 4 -12.69 13.62 20.51
N SER A 5 -13.56 13.90 21.47
CA SER A 5 -13.19 14.70 22.63
C SER A 5 -12.24 13.91 23.54
N TRP A 6 -11.21 14.58 24.06
CA TRP A 6 -10.27 13.97 25.01
C TRP A 6 -10.78 14.03 26.46
N THR A 7 -11.41 15.15 26.84
CA THR A 7 -11.77 15.43 28.24
C THR A 7 -13.25 15.23 28.54
N TYR A 8 -14.14 15.57 27.60
CA TYR A 8 -15.59 15.46 27.79
C TYR A 8 -16.10 14.07 27.42
N ASP A 9 -16.96 13.53 28.27
CA ASP A 9 -17.70 12.28 28.02
C ASP A 9 -18.90 12.50 27.07
N GLY A 10 -19.56 11.41 26.70
CA GLY A 10 -20.73 11.42 25.81
C GLY A 10 -22.00 12.02 26.40
N ASN A 11 -22.05 12.27 27.72
CA ASN A 11 -23.16 12.95 28.37
C ASN A 11 -22.99 14.47 28.33
N GLN A 12 -21.74 14.93 28.28
CA GLN A 12 -21.37 16.35 28.22
C GLN A 12 -21.25 16.87 26.79
N LEU A 13 -20.75 16.03 25.87
CA LEU A 13 -20.51 16.41 24.49
C LEU A 13 -20.89 15.27 23.55
N ASP A 14 -21.88 15.52 22.69
CA ASP A 14 -22.27 14.59 21.64
C ASP A 14 -21.77 15.05 20.27
N LEU A 15 -21.06 14.17 19.57
CA LEU A 15 -20.63 14.38 18.20
C LEU A 15 -21.66 13.76 17.24
N VAL A 16 -22.11 14.55 16.27
CA VAL A 16 -23.09 14.12 15.26
C VAL A 16 -22.48 14.31 13.88
N LEU A 17 -22.60 13.28 13.04
CA LEU A 17 -22.22 13.33 11.63
C LEU A 17 -23.30 14.09 10.86
N ASN A 18 -22.88 15.05 10.04
CA ASN A 18 -23.80 15.80 9.17
C ASN A 18 -24.33 14.94 8.01
N SER A 19 -23.54 13.98 7.55
CA SER A 19 -23.93 12.99 6.54
C SER A 19 -23.22 11.66 6.79
N GLU A 20 -23.93 10.55 6.58
CA GLU A 20 -23.34 9.20 6.60
C GLU A 20 -22.49 8.93 5.35
N GLU A 21 -22.68 9.72 4.27
CA GLU A 21 -21.85 9.66 3.06
C GLU A 21 -20.39 10.07 3.33
N GLY A 22 -20.14 10.70 4.49
CA GLY A 22 -18.83 10.87 5.08
C GLY A 22 -18.21 12.25 4.83
N GLY A 23 -16.92 12.27 4.50
CA GLY A 23 -16.16 13.52 4.31
C GLY A 23 -16.51 14.23 3.00
N ASP A 24 -16.46 15.56 3.00
CA ASP A 24 -16.63 16.36 1.79
C ASP A 24 -15.42 16.16 0.84
N LEU A 25 -15.71 15.79 -0.40
CA LEU A 25 -14.73 15.52 -1.45
C LEU A 25 -14.75 16.55 -2.58
N SER A 26 -15.54 17.62 -2.44
CA SER A 26 -15.76 18.63 -3.49
C SER A 26 -14.47 19.28 -3.98
N ASP A 27 -13.56 19.60 -3.05
CA ASP A 27 -12.26 20.21 -3.33
C ASP A 27 -11.10 19.19 -3.39
N PHE A 28 -11.42 17.90 -3.57
CA PHE A 28 -10.39 16.86 -3.62
C PHE A 28 -9.53 16.97 -4.89
N ILE A 29 -8.23 17.20 -4.70
CA ILE A 29 -7.24 17.19 -5.78
C ILE A 29 -6.85 15.74 -6.09
N THR A 30 -7.12 15.30 -7.32
CA THR A 30 -6.80 13.94 -7.75
C THR A 30 -5.29 13.68 -7.72
N ASN A 31 -4.90 12.51 -7.21
CA ASN A 31 -3.52 12.07 -7.13
C ASN A 31 -3.15 11.13 -8.29
N GLY A 32 -1.89 11.18 -8.74
CA GLY A 32 -1.37 10.34 -9.82
C GLY A 32 -1.03 8.89 -9.44
N GLU A 33 -0.96 8.58 -8.14
CA GLU A 33 -0.63 7.27 -7.60
C GLU A 33 -1.84 6.54 -7.00
N TRP A 34 -2.87 7.28 -6.56
CA TRP A 34 -4.01 6.70 -5.84
C TRP A 34 -5.35 7.17 -6.42
N TYR A 35 -6.29 6.24 -6.49
CA TYR A 35 -7.71 6.53 -6.66
C TYR A 35 -8.36 6.62 -5.28
N LEU A 36 -9.03 7.73 -5.00
CA LEU A 36 -9.94 7.82 -3.86
C LEU A 36 -11.26 7.14 -4.24
N LEU A 37 -11.61 6.08 -3.53
CA LEU A 37 -12.87 5.35 -3.73
C LEU A 37 -14.01 5.96 -2.91
N GLY A 38 -13.69 6.49 -1.73
CA GLY A 38 -14.66 7.13 -0.84
C GLY A 38 -14.08 7.40 0.54
N MET A 39 -14.81 8.17 1.35
CA MET A 39 -14.44 8.47 2.73
C MET A 39 -15.64 8.39 3.68
N PRO A 40 -16.24 7.19 3.91
CA PRO A 40 -17.37 7.06 4.83
C PRO A 40 -16.99 7.44 6.27
N GLY A 41 -17.90 8.15 6.93
CA GLY A 41 -17.80 8.52 8.34
C GLY A 41 -18.70 7.66 9.20
N LYS A 42 -18.19 7.17 10.34
CA LYS A 42 -18.95 6.38 11.30
C LYS A 42 -18.80 6.94 12.71
N LYS A 43 -19.93 7.18 13.38
CA LYS A 43 -19.97 7.50 14.81
C LYS A 43 -19.83 6.20 15.60
N ASN A 44 -18.96 6.21 16.59
CA ASN A 44 -18.81 5.12 17.56
C ASN A 44 -18.96 5.68 18.97
N THR A 45 -19.56 4.87 19.83
CA THR A 45 -19.63 5.13 21.27
C THR A 45 -18.94 3.99 21.97
N ILE A 46 -17.88 4.31 22.72
CA ILE A 46 -17.00 3.32 23.34
C ILE A 46 -16.78 3.67 24.81
N VAL A 47 -16.82 2.64 25.65
CA VAL A 47 -16.45 2.76 27.07
C VAL A 47 -15.01 2.25 27.18
N TYR A 48 -14.11 3.10 27.66
CA TYR A 48 -12.71 2.74 27.83
C TYR A 48 -12.47 2.04 29.17
N GLN A 49 -11.37 1.29 29.29
CA GLN A 49 -11.05 0.61 30.56
C GLN A 49 -10.69 1.57 31.69
N CYS A 50 -10.28 2.81 31.38
CA CYS A 50 -9.88 3.79 32.38
C CYS A 50 -11.05 4.48 33.08
N CYS A 51 -12.22 4.57 32.44
CA CYS A 51 -13.36 5.35 32.91
C CYS A 51 -14.69 4.63 32.59
N PRO A 52 -15.66 4.56 33.52
CA PRO A 52 -16.95 3.90 33.29
C PRO A 52 -17.87 4.66 32.33
N GLU A 53 -17.59 5.94 32.03
CA GLU A 53 -18.40 6.78 31.16
C GLU A 53 -18.19 6.45 29.66
N PRO A 54 -19.25 6.53 28.84
CA PRO A 54 -19.13 6.35 27.39
C PRO A 54 -18.52 7.58 26.72
N TYR A 55 -17.52 7.38 25.87
CA TYR A 55 -16.93 8.41 25.02
C TYR A 55 -17.42 8.26 23.58
N VAL A 56 -17.67 9.40 22.93
CA VAL A 56 -18.11 9.45 21.54
C VAL A 56 -16.94 9.81 20.62
N ASP A 57 -16.75 9.04 19.57
CA ASP A 57 -15.81 9.32 18.49
C ASP A 57 -16.45 9.22 17.11
N VAL A 58 -15.88 9.93 16.15
CA VAL A 58 -16.22 9.86 14.74
C VAL A 58 -14.99 9.38 13.98
N THR A 59 -15.12 8.22 13.34
CA THR A 59 -14.06 7.59 12.56
C THR A 59 -14.36 7.73 11.06
N PHE A 60 -13.47 8.43 10.35
CA PHE A 60 -13.47 8.50 8.89
C PHE A 60 -12.53 7.44 8.30
N THR A 61 -13.06 6.59 7.44
CA THR A 61 -12.27 5.55 6.76
C THR A 61 -11.95 6.02 5.34
N ILE A 62 -10.68 6.30 5.07
CA ILE A 62 -10.25 6.68 3.71
C ILE A 62 -10.05 5.40 2.90
N GLN A 63 -10.88 5.19 1.88
CA GLN A 63 -10.75 4.06 0.97
C GLN A 63 -9.97 4.48 -0.27
N ILE A 64 -8.75 3.97 -0.41
CA ILE A 64 -7.86 4.28 -1.54
C ILE A 64 -7.46 3.02 -2.30
N ARG A 65 -7.25 3.15 -3.61
CA ARG A 65 -6.76 2.09 -4.49
C ARG A 65 -5.54 2.56 -5.27
N ARG A 66 -4.46 1.80 -5.25
CA ARG A 66 -3.20 2.13 -5.96
C ARG A 66 -3.38 2.07 -7.48
N ARG A 67 -2.77 3.01 -8.20
CA ARG A 67 -2.60 2.98 -9.65
C ARG A 67 -1.41 2.08 -9.99
N THR A 68 -1.67 0.95 -10.63
CA THR A 68 -0.67 -0.10 -10.88
C THR A 68 0.15 0.07 -12.15
N LEU A 69 -0.25 0.97 -13.07
CA LEU A 69 0.39 1.10 -14.39
C LEU A 69 1.90 1.37 -14.31
N TYR A 70 2.33 2.29 -13.46
CA TYR A 70 3.75 2.60 -13.27
C TYR A 70 4.55 1.36 -12.79
N TYR A 71 4.00 0.66 -11.79
CA TYR A 71 4.61 -0.56 -11.25
C TYR A 71 4.64 -1.69 -12.27
N PHE A 72 3.63 -1.81 -13.12
CA PHE A 72 3.60 -2.81 -14.18
C PHE A 72 4.76 -2.61 -15.17
N PHE A 73 4.92 -1.41 -15.73
CA PHE A 73 5.97 -1.14 -16.70
C PHE A 73 7.37 -1.16 -16.09
N ASN A 74 7.55 -0.67 -14.86
CA ASN A 74 8.88 -0.51 -14.27
C ASN A 74 9.33 -1.67 -13.36
N LEU A 75 8.42 -2.55 -12.91
CA LEU A 75 8.78 -3.75 -12.14
C LEU A 75 8.48 -5.04 -12.89
N ILE A 76 7.27 -5.23 -13.42
CA ILE A 76 6.88 -6.51 -14.01
C ILE A 76 7.61 -6.76 -15.33
N VAL A 77 7.69 -5.76 -16.21
CA VAL A 77 8.35 -5.91 -17.52
C VAL A 77 9.84 -6.29 -17.38
N PRO A 78 10.67 -5.62 -16.57
CA PRO A 78 12.06 -6.04 -16.34
C PRO A 78 12.19 -7.45 -15.78
N CYS A 79 11.31 -7.85 -14.83
CA CYS A 79 11.33 -9.18 -14.23
C CYS A 79 11.05 -10.28 -15.27
N VAL A 80 10.05 -10.07 -16.14
CA VAL A 80 9.73 -11.00 -17.24
C VAL A 80 10.88 -11.08 -18.24
N LEU A 81 11.52 -9.96 -18.57
CA LEU A 81 12.68 -9.94 -19.47
C LEU A 81 13.86 -10.73 -18.89
N ILE A 82 14.23 -10.50 -17.62
CA ILE A 82 15.31 -11.24 -16.95
C ILE A 82 14.98 -12.74 -16.90
N SER A 83 13.74 -13.11 -16.59
CA SER A 83 13.29 -14.50 -16.57
C SER A 83 13.37 -15.15 -17.95
N SER A 84 13.03 -14.43 -19.02
CA SER A 84 13.18 -14.91 -20.40
C SER A 84 14.65 -15.10 -20.81
N MET A 85 15.54 -14.20 -20.37
CA MET A 85 16.98 -14.33 -20.61
C MET A 85 17.57 -15.56 -19.92
N ALA A 86 17.08 -15.92 -18.73
CA ALA A 86 17.47 -17.15 -18.04
C ALA A 86 17.10 -18.41 -18.84
N LEU A 87 15.92 -18.44 -19.47
CA LEU A 87 15.50 -19.53 -20.34
C LEU A 87 16.37 -19.63 -21.60
N LEU A 88 16.69 -18.50 -22.23
CA LEU A 88 17.59 -18.44 -23.39
C LEU A 88 19.00 -18.96 -23.05
N GLY A 89 19.47 -18.77 -21.82
CA GLY A 89 20.75 -19.32 -21.35
C GLY A 89 20.85 -20.85 -21.42
N PHE A 90 19.72 -21.57 -21.38
CA PHE A 90 19.71 -23.02 -21.59
C PHE A 90 19.82 -23.42 -23.06
N THR A 91 19.41 -22.53 -23.98
CA THR A 91 19.48 -22.78 -25.43
C THR A 91 20.87 -22.48 -26.01
N LEU A 92 21.72 -21.75 -25.27
CA LEU A 92 23.06 -21.40 -25.74
C LEU A 92 24.02 -22.60 -25.62
N PRO A 93 24.72 -22.97 -26.71
CA PRO A 93 25.67 -24.07 -26.69
C PRO A 93 26.87 -23.74 -25.77
N PRO A 94 27.39 -24.73 -25.02
CA PRO A 94 28.48 -24.52 -24.06
C PRO A 94 29.81 -24.13 -24.71
N ASP A 95 29.98 -24.39 -26.01
CA ASP A 95 31.21 -24.08 -26.77
C ASP A 95 31.45 -22.57 -26.95
N SER A 96 30.44 -21.72 -26.73
CA SER A 96 30.58 -20.27 -26.86
C SER A 96 31.32 -19.61 -25.69
N GLY A 97 31.53 -20.29 -24.56
CA GLY A 97 32.18 -19.72 -23.36
C GLY A 97 31.37 -18.64 -22.61
N GLU A 98 30.42 -17.99 -23.27
CA GLU A 98 29.62 -16.88 -22.73
C GLU A 98 28.49 -17.31 -21.77
N LYS A 99 28.22 -18.61 -21.65
CA LYS A 99 27.14 -19.13 -20.80
C LYS A 99 27.33 -18.79 -19.32
N LEU A 100 28.58 -18.80 -18.84
CA LEU A 100 28.91 -18.43 -17.46
C LEU A 100 28.67 -16.94 -17.22
N THR A 101 29.13 -16.10 -18.14
CA THR A 101 28.95 -14.64 -18.10
C THR A 101 27.47 -14.25 -18.08
N LEU A 102 26.65 -14.90 -18.91
CA LEU A 102 25.19 -14.71 -18.92
C LEU A 102 24.56 -15.09 -17.56
N GLY A 103 24.97 -16.20 -16.96
CA GLY A 103 24.45 -16.62 -15.65
C GLY A 103 24.75 -15.62 -14.53
N VAL A 104 26.00 -15.13 -14.47
CA VAL A 104 26.42 -14.15 -13.45
C VAL A 104 25.70 -12.81 -13.62
N THR A 105 25.57 -12.32 -14.86
CA THR A 105 24.85 -11.06 -15.14
C THR A 105 23.37 -11.14 -14.76
N ILE A 106 22.70 -12.27 -15.01
CA ILE A 106 21.32 -12.50 -14.60
C ILE A 106 21.20 -12.48 -13.06
N LEU A 107 22.05 -13.20 -12.34
CA LEU A 107 22.03 -13.22 -10.87
C LEU A 107 22.24 -11.82 -10.26
N LEU A 108 23.19 -11.05 -10.80
CA LEU A 108 23.45 -9.68 -10.37
C LEU A 108 22.23 -8.79 -10.65
N SER A 109 21.63 -8.90 -11.84
CA SER A 109 20.45 -8.12 -12.22
C SER A 109 19.24 -8.41 -11.31
N LEU A 110 19.02 -9.67 -10.96
CA LEU A 110 17.97 -10.08 -10.01
C LEU A 110 18.25 -9.51 -8.63
N THR A 111 19.48 -9.56 -8.15
CA THR A 111 19.87 -9.03 -6.83
C THR A 111 19.65 -7.52 -6.75
N VAL A 112 20.06 -6.77 -7.77
CA VAL A 112 19.83 -5.32 -7.85
C VAL A 112 18.33 -5.01 -7.90
N PHE A 113 17.56 -5.76 -8.69
CA PHE A 113 16.12 -5.58 -8.79
C PHE A 113 15.40 -5.88 -7.46
N LEU A 114 15.79 -6.97 -6.78
CA LEU A 114 15.24 -7.31 -5.47
C LEU A 114 15.56 -6.25 -4.42
N ASN A 115 16.77 -5.68 -4.42
CA ASN A 115 17.12 -4.57 -3.53
C ASN A 115 16.26 -3.32 -3.82
N LEU A 116 16.08 -2.97 -5.09
CA LEU A 116 15.21 -1.86 -5.49
C LEU A 116 13.77 -2.07 -4.99
N VAL A 117 13.24 -3.29 -5.10
CA VAL A 117 11.90 -3.62 -4.61
C VAL A 117 11.84 -3.57 -3.08
N ALA A 118 12.85 -4.10 -2.40
CA ALA A 118 12.94 -4.10 -0.94
C ALA A 118 12.96 -2.67 -0.36
N GLU A 119 13.60 -1.71 -1.02
CA GLU A 119 13.59 -0.30 -0.61
C GLU A 119 12.21 0.38 -0.78
N LYS A 120 11.35 -0.13 -1.67
CA LYS A 120 10.03 0.45 -1.97
C LYS A 120 8.89 -0.12 -1.13
N ILE A 121 9.09 -1.28 -0.50
CA ILE A 121 8.10 -1.97 0.31
C ILE A 121 8.38 -1.64 1.78
N PRO A 122 7.35 -1.36 2.61
CA PRO A 122 7.56 -1.18 4.04
C PRO A 122 8.12 -2.47 4.65
N THR A 123 9.03 -2.33 5.61
CA THR A 123 9.61 -3.47 6.35
C THR A 123 8.60 -3.99 7.37
N THR A 124 7.55 -4.65 6.89
CA THR A 124 6.51 -5.30 7.71
C THR A 124 6.58 -6.81 7.50
N SER A 125 6.66 -7.58 8.57
CA SER A 125 6.68 -9.05 8.52
C SER A 125 5.30 -9.69 8.44
N ASP A 126 4.23 -8.89 8.28
CA ASP A 126 2.85 -9.34 8.33
C ASP A 126 2.48 -10.25 7.14
N ALA A 127 3.09 -10.01 5.97
CA ALA A 127 2.94 -10.87 4.80
C ALA A 127 4.10 -10.65 3.81
N VAL A 128 4.51 -11.72 3.13
CA VAL A 128 5.40 -11.63 1.96
C VAL A 128 4.54 -11.37 0.72
N PRO A 129 4.90 -10.40 -0.14
CA PRO A 129 4.21 -10.16 -1.42
C PRO A 129 4.30 -11.33 -2.40
#